data_AF-A0A3A0D8A5-F1
#
_entry.id   AF-A0A3A0D8A5-F1
#
_cell.length_a   1.000
_cell.length_b   1.000
_cell.length_c   1.000
_cell.angle_alpha   90.00
_cell.angle_beta   90.00
_cell.angle_gamma   90.00
#
_symmetry.space_group_name_H-M   'P 1'
#
loop_
_entity.id
_entity.type
_entity.pdbx_description
1 polymer ?
#
loop_
_entity_poly.entity_id
_entity_poly.type
_entity_poly.pdbx_seq_one_letter_code
_entity_poly.pdbx_strand_id
1 'polypeptide(L)'
;MAKVGAWVQDKLASDDRPTFIKPWMVDLADQHYPVAIDRARQRLGWSPQHRLRDTLPEMVRRLKQAPAAWYRENGLPPPEEA
;
A
#
# COMPACT_ATOMS: atom_id res chain seq x y z
N MET A 1 -15.56 -1.09 11.62
CA MET A 1 -16.33 -0.25 10.69
C MET A 1 -15.93 -0.45 9.23
N ALA A 2 -14.64 -0.42 8.88
CA ALA A 2 -14.16 -0.63 7.50
C ALA A 2 -14.63 -1.96 6.87
N LYS A 3 -14.59 -3.07 7.62
CA LYS A 3 -15.04 -4.40 7.16
C LYS A 3 -16.51 -4.45 6.73
N VAL A 4 -17.39 -3.76 7.47
CA VAL A 4 -18.82 -3.69 7.15
C VAL A 4 -19.05 -2.86 5.89
N GLY A 5 -18.32 -1.74 5.73
CA GLY A 5 -18.35 -0.94 4.50
C GLY A 5 -17.87 -1.72 3.27
N ALA A 6 -16.75 -2.43 3.37
CA ALA A 6 -16.21 -3.25 2.28
C ALA A 6 -17.14 -4.41 1.89
N TRP A 7 -17.81 -5.04 2.85
CA TRP A 7 -18.79 -6.11 2.58
C TRP A 7 -20.03 -5.60 1.85
N VAL A 8 -20.55 -4.42 2.21
CA VAL A 8 -21.68 -3.79 1.51
C VAL A 8 -21.30 -3.40 0.08
N GLN A 9 -20.10 -2.84 -0.12
CA GLN A 9 -19.58 -2.51 -1.45
C GLN A 9 -19.40 -3.74 -2.34
N ASP A 10 -18.86 -4.84 -1.80
CA ASP A 10 -18.68 -6.10 -2.52
C ASP A 10 -20.02 -6.73 -2.93
N LYS A 11 -21.08 -6.56 -2.13
CA LYS A 11 -22.44 -7.02 -2.46
C LYS A 11 -23.17 -6.17 -3.50
N LEU A 12 -22.80 -4.90 -3.63
CA LEU A 12 -23.39 -3.94 -4.58
C LEU A 12 -22.59 -3.82 -5.88
N ALA A 13 -21.38 -4.39 -5.93
CA ALA A 13 -20.59 -4.48 -7.15
C ALA A 13 -21.21 -5.50 -8.12
N SER A 14 -21.61 -5.06 -9.31
CA SER A 14 -21.94 -5.95 -10.43
C SER A 14 -20.70 -6.72 -10.89
N ASP A 15 -20.88 -7.90 -11.48
CA ASP A 15 -19.79 -8.77 -11.99
C ASP A 15 -18.79 -8.04 -12.92
N ASP A 16 -19.21 -6.96 -13.57
CA ASP A 16 -18.39 -6.15 -14.48
C ASP A 16 -17.43 -5.16 -13.77
N ARG A 17 -17.56 -4.93 -12.45
CA ARG A 17 -16.66 -4.05 -11.67
C ARG A 17 -16.44 -4.58 -10.25
N PRO A 18 -15.68 -5.67 -10.08
CA PRO A 18 -15.38 -6.19 -8.76
C PRO A 18 -14.63 -5.15 -7.92
N THR A 19 -15.04 -4.96 -6.67
CA THR A 19 -14.35 -4.06 -5.74
C THR A 19 -12.92 -4.54 -5.49
N PHE A 20 -11.95 -3.64 -5.66
CA PHE A 20 -10.52 -3.92 -5.45
C PHE A 20 -10.22 -4.33 -4.00
N ILE A 21 -10.89 -3.72 -3.02
CA ILE A 21 -10.76 -4.07 -1.60
C ILE A 21 -11.78 -5.16 -1.26
N LYS A 22 -11.30 -6.38 -0.98
CA LYS A 22 -12.13 -7.49 -0.49
C LYS A 22 -12.18 -7.48 1.04
N PRO A 23 -13.29 -7.91 1.67
CA PRO A 23 -13.42 -7.92 3.12
C PRO A 23 -12.31 -8.67 3.87
N TRP A 24 -11.78 -9.76 3.29
CA TRP A 24 -10.67 -10.52 3.87
C TRP A 24 -9.33 -9.77 3.85
N MET A 25 -9.14 -8.79 2.96
CA MET A 25 -7.93 -7.94 2.95
C MET A 25 -7.89 -6.98 4.14
N VAL A 26 -9.06 -6.60 4.67
CA VAL A 26 -9.14 -5.80 5.90
C VAL A 26 -8.68 -6.63 7.10
N ASP A 27 -9.14 -7.88 7.18
CA ASP A 27 -8.71 -8.81 8.24
C ASP A 27 -7.22 -9.16 8.15
N LEU A 28 -6.65 -9.16 6.94
CA LEU A 28 -5.23 -9.38 6.70
C LEU A 28 -4.38 -8.14 7.02
N ALA A 29 -4.87 -6.94 6.72
CA ALA A 29 -4.19 -5.69 7.02
C ALA A 29 -4.16 -5.36 8.53
N ASP A 30 -5.20 -5.77 9.26
CA ASP A 30 -5.26 -5.64 10.73
C ASP A 30 -4.29 -6.60 11.44
N GLN A 31 -3.90 -7.70 10.79
CA GLN A 31 -2.88 -8.60 11.33
C GLN A 31 -1.49 -7.97 11.17
N HIS A 32 -0.87 -7.63 12.30
CA HIS A 32 0.51 -7.17 12.32
C HIS A 32 1.42 -8.35 11.94
N TYR A 33 1.88 -8.40 10.69
CA TYR A 33 2.86 -9.38 10.22
C TYR A 33 4.28 -8.79 10.24
N PRO A 34 5.00 -8.81 11.37
CA PRO A 34 6.41 -8.49 11.35
C PRO A 34 7.13 -9.53 10.49
N VAL A 35 7.72 -9.09 9.38
CA VAL A 35 8.59 -9.95 8.58
C VAL A 35 9.83 -10.26 9.40
N ALA A 36 9.91 -11.48 9.93
CA ALA A 36 11.10 -11.96 10.64
C ALA A 36 12.24 -12.18 9.64
N ILE A 37 13.23 -11.28 9.64
CA ILE A 37 14.37 -11.31 8.72
C ILE A 37 15.62 -11.97 9.31
N ASP A 38 15.50 -12.63 10.47
CA ASP A 38 16.65 -13.18 11.19
C ASP A 38 17.41 -14.23 10.37
N ARG A 39 16.69 -15.03 9.59
CA ARG A 39 17.32 -16.00 8.68
C ARG A 39 18.14 -15.33 7.59
N ALA A 40 17.66 -14.22 7.02
CA ALA A 40 18.39 -13.47 5.99
C ALA A 40 19.63 -12.78 6.58
N ARG A 41 19.52 -12.23 7.80
CA ARG A 41 20.66 -11.66 8.53
C ARG A 41 21.74 -12.72 8.81
N GLN A 42 21.35 -13.86 9.35
CA GLN A 42 22.29 -14.92 9.73
C GLN A 42 22.96 -15.57 8.52
N ARG A 43 22.22 -15.81 7.43
CA ARG A 43 22.74 -16.56 6.28
C ARG A 43 23.37 -15.69 5.20
N LEU A 44 22.85 -14.47 5.01
CA LEU A 44 23.24 -13.60 3.91
C LEU A 44 23.95 -12.34 4.40
N GLY A 45 24.05 -12.11 5.72
CA GLY A 45 24.52 -10.83 6.27
C GLY A 45 23.63 -9.65 5.88
N TRP A 46 22.43 -9.92 5.36
CA TRP A 46 21.58 -8.91 4.74
C TRP A 46 20.64 -8.28 5.76
N SER A 47 20.47 -6.96 5.67
CA SER A 47 19.46 -6.22 6.41
C SER A 47 18.91 -5.05 5.56
N PRO A 48 17.65 -4.64 5.76
CA PRO A 48 17.08 -3.50 5.05
C PRO A 48 17.82 -2.22 5.45
N GLN A 49 18.30 -1.49 4.43
CA GLN A 49 19.02 -0.22 4.62
C GLN A 49 18.10 0.96 4.88
N HIS A 50 16.83 0.84 4.45
CA HIS A 50 15.82 1.87 4.63
C HIS A 50 14.58 1.30 5.30
N ARG A 51 13.93 2.11 6.12
CA ARG A 51 12.65 1.78 6.74
C ARG A 51 11.59 2.71 6.19
N LEU A 52 10.46 2.13 5.77
CA LEU A 52 9.37 2.90 5.18
C LEU A 52 8.92 4.06 6.08
N ARG A 53 8.84 3.85 7.40
CA ARG A 53 8.44 4.90 8.34
C ARG A 53 9.37 6.12 8.35
N ASP A 54 10.64 5.92 8.03
CA ASP A 54 11.65 6.99 8.03
C ASP A 54 11.68 7.70 6.67
N THR A 55 11.37 6.99 5.58
CA THR A 55 11.41 7.55 4.21
C THR A 55 10.07 8.08 3.71
N LEU A 56 8.96 7.56 4.21
CA LEU A 56 7.60 7.91 3.77
C LEU A 56 7.30 9.41 3.90
N PRO A 57 7.66 10.11 4.99
CA PRO A 57 7.42 11.55 5.10
C PRO A 57 8.08 12.35 3.96
N GLU A 58 9.31 11.97 3.58
CA GLU A 58 10.05 12.61 2.50
C GLU A 58 9.42 12.30 1.12
N MET A 59 8.99 11.06 0.90
CA MET A 59 8.26 10.69 -0.32
C MET A 59 6.99 11.51 -0.49
N VAL A 60 6.20 11.66 0.59
CA VAL A 60 4.97 12.48 0.60
C VAL A 60 5.28 13.96 0.38
N ARG A 61 6.36 14.48 0.98
CA ARG A 61 6.80 15.87 0.77
C ARG A 61 7.09 16.13 -0.71
N ARG A 62 7.87 15.26 -1.37
CA ARG A 62 8.21 15.40 -2.80
C ARG A 62 6.97 15.29 -3.69
N LEU A 63 6.08 14.35 -3.39
CA LEU A 63 4.81 14.20 -4.10
C LEU A 63 3.99 15.50 -4.04
N LYS A 64 3.85 16.10 -2.86
CA LYS A 64 3.08 17.35 -2.67
C LYS A 64 3.71 18.56 -3.36
N GLN A 65 5.03 18.58 -3.50
CA GLN A 65 5.73 19.72 -4.11
C GLN A 65 5.59 19.76 -5.63
N ALA A 66 5.65 18.60 -6.30
CA ALA A 66 5.55 18.53 -7.74
C ALA A 66 4.81 17.25 -8.18
N PRO A 67 3.48 17.17 -8.02
CA PRO A 67 2.73 15.93 -8.23
C PRO A 67 2.97 15.31 -9.61
N ALA A 68 2.78 16.09 -10.69
CA ALA A 68 2.94 15.59 -12.05
C ALA A 68 4.37 15.09 -12.34
N ALA A 69 5.39 15.81 -11.88
CA ALA A 69 6.78 15.39 -12.04
C ALA A 69 7.08 14.12 -11.22
N TRP A 70 6.57 14.05 -9.99
CA TRP A 70 6.74 12.91 -9.10
C TRP A 70 6.14 11.64 -9.70
N TYR A 71 4.92 11.67 -10.24
CA TYR A 71 4.30 10.52 -10.90
C TYR A 71 5.11 10.07 -12.12
N ARG A 72 5.53 11.03 -12.97
CA ARG A 72 6.36 10.74 -14.15
C ARG A 72 7.71 10.11 -13.79
N GLU A 73 8.41 10.68 -12.81
CA GLU A 73 9.74 10.20 -12.37
C GLU A 73 9.68 8.80 -11.75
N ASN A 74 8.58 8.48 -11.07
CA ASN A 74 8.38 7.17 -10.45
C ASN A 74 7.69 6.16 -11.40
N GLY A 75 7.43 6.53 -12.67
CA GLY A 75 6.78 5.65 -13.65
C GLY A 75 5.35 5.25 -13.26
N LEU A 76 4.67 6.09 -12.48
CA LEU A 76 3.32 5.85 -11.99
C LEU A 76 2.31 6.67 -12.82
N PRO A 77 1.14 6.11 -13.18
CA PRO A 77 0.10 6.90 -13.79
C PRO A 77 -0.39 7.95 -12.77
N PRO A 78 -0.59 9.22 -13.19
CA PRO A 78 -1.25 10.20 -12.33
C PRO A 78 -2.69 9.73 -12.02
N PRO A 79 -3.24 10.12 -10.86
CA PRO A 79 -4.62 9.78 -10.53
C PRO A 79 -5.56 10.40 -11.58
N GLU A 80 -6.59 9.65 -11.97
CA GLU A 80 -7.70 10.21 -12.74
C GLU A 80 -8.35 11.32 -11.90
N GLU A 81 -8.65 12.46 -12.53
CA GLU A 81 -9.41 13.52 -11.86
C GLU A 81 -10.79 12.96 -11.49
N ALA A 82 -11.12 13.04 -10.19
CA ALA A 82 -12.37 12.53 -9.63
C ALA A 82 -13.55 13.50 -9.84
#